data_AF-A0A954H4J7-F1
#
_entry.id   AF-A0A954H4J7-F1
#
_cell.length_a   1.000
_cell.length_b   1.000
_cell.length_c   1.000
_cell.angle_alpha   90.00
_cell.angle_beta   90.00
_cell.angle_gamma   90.00
#
_symmetry.space_group_name_H-M   'P 1'
#
loop_
_entity.id
_entity.type
_entity.pdbx_description
1 polymer ?
#
loop_
_entity_poly.entity_id
_entity_poly.type
_entity_poly.pdbx_seq_one_letter_code
_entity_poly.pdbx_strand_id
1 'polypeptide(L)' 'LFRNLGRLISRGHMLEAVWGRNPNLATRTVDTHISRVRSKLGLRPENGFRLSPTYNYGYRLEKITDSEIDADA' A
#
# COMPACT_ATOMS: atom_id res chain seq x y z
N LEU A 1 5.75 5.59 0.41
CA LEU A 1 5.40 4.31 -0.25
C LEU A 1 6.33 4.00 -1.41
N PHE A 2 6.44 4.83 -2.45
CA PHE A 2 7.33 4.58 -3.60
C PHE A 2 8.83 4.44 -3.27
N ARG A 3 9.33 5.08 -2.21
CA ARG A 3 10.71 4.88 -1.72
C ARG A 3 10.98 3.48 -1.13
N ASN A 4 9.93 2.70 -0.88
CA ASN A 4 9.97 1.39 -0.24
C ASN A 4 9.27 0.34 -1.14
N LEU A 5 9.48 0.43 -2.45
CA LEU A 5 9.00 -0.55 -3.42
C LEU A 5 9.51 -1.95 -3.07
N GLY A 6 8.62 -2.94 -3.06
CA GLY A 6 8.89 -4.33 -2.67
C GLY A 6 9.02 -4.57 -1.17
N ARG A 7 9.03 -3.52 -0.33
CA ARG A 7 9.16 -3.66 1.13
C ARG A 7 7.81 -3.72 1.82
N LEU A 8 7.71 -4.61 2.79
CA LEU A 8 6.58 -4.69 3.69
C LEU A 8 6.66 -3.54 4.70
N ILE A 9 5.63 -2.70 4.75
CA ILE A 9 5.52 -1.61 5.72
C ILE A 9 4.40 -1.94 6.70
N SER A 10 4.70 -1.81 8.00
CA SER A 10 3.70 -2.03 9.04
C SER A 10 2.66 -0.90 9.08
N ARG A 11 1.46 -1.20 9.59
CA ARG A 11 0.41 -0.17 9.76
C ARG A 11 0.88 1.00 10.63
N GLY A 12 1.64 0.72 11.69
CA GLY A 12 2.22 1.74 12.57
C GLY A 12 3.22 2.64 11.86
N HIS A 13 4.09 2.08 11.01
CA HIS A 13 5.04 2.88 10.25
C HIS A 13 4.36 3.70 9.15
N MET A 14 3.30 3.17 8.51
CA MET A 14 2.46 3.97 7.61
C MET A 14 1.74 5.10 8.33
N LEU A 15 1.25 4.85 9.55
CA LEU A 15 0.66 5.88 10.39
C LEU A 15 1.64 7.00 10.67
N GLU A 16 2.84 6.65 11.15
CA GLU A 16 3.88 7.63 11.49
C GLU A 16 4.36 8.41 10.25
N ALA A 17 4.54 7.73 9.12
CA ALA A 17 5.04 8.38 7.90
C ALA A 17 4.01 9.34 7.25
N VAL A 18 2.71 9.15 7.47
CA VAL A 18 1.65 9.96 6.84
C VAL A 18 1.04 10.98 7.82
N TRP A 19 0.86 10.60 9.09
CA TRP A 19 0.23 11.44 10.13
C TRP A 19 1.16 11.85 11.26
N GLY A 20 2.42 11.40 11.27
CA GLY A 20 3.36 11.63 12.36
C GLY A 20 3.05 10.80 13.61
N ARG A 21 3.71 11.11 14.73
CA ARG A 21 3.48 10.45 16.04
C ARG A 21 2.16 10.89 16.68
N ASN A 22 1.04 10.66 16.00
CA ASN A 22 -0.29 10.92 16.57
C ASN A 22 -0.99 9.58 16.90
N PRO A 23 -0.77 9.04 18.12
CA PRO A 23 -1.26 7.72 18.51
C PRO A 23 -2.79 7.63 18.62
N ASN A 24 -3.50 8.75 18.53
CA ASN A 24 -4.98 8.81 18.60
C ASN A 24 -5.67 8.53 17.25
N LEU A 25 -4.93 8.47 16.15
CA LEU A 25 -5.48 8.04 14.86
C LEU A 25 -5.54 6.52 14.83
N ALA A 26 -6.74 5.99 15.08
CA ALA A 26 -7.00 4.56 15.03
C ALA A 26 -6.53 3.95 13.70
N THR A 27 -5.92 2.77 13.76
CA THR A 27 -5.50 1.97 12.59
C THR A 27 -6.61 1.78 11.55
N ARG A 28 -7.89 1.84 11.96
CA ARG A 28 -9.08 1.84 11.07
C ARG A 28 -9.08 2.96 10.02
N THR A 29 -8.43 4.09 10.27
CA THR A 29 -8.36 5.21 9.31
C THR A 29 -7.34 4.91 8.21
N VAL A 30 -6.28 4.14 8.52
CA VAL A 30 -5.21 3.78 7.57
C VAL A 30 -5.78 3.09 6.35
N ASP A 31 -6.66 2.12 6.54
CA ASP A 31 -7.24 1.33 5.44
C ASP A 31 -8.04 2.22 4.48
N THR A 32 -8.80 3.19 5.02
CA THR A 32 -9.55 4.17 4.22
C THR A 32 -8.61 5.07 3.42
N HIS A 33 -7.54 5.56 4.03
CA HIS A 33 -6.57 6.40 3.35
C HIS A 33 -5.75 5.63 2.31
N ILE A 34 -5.38 4.39 2.61
CA ILE A 34 -4.75 3.48 1.65
C ILE A 34 -5.65 3.27 0.43
N SER A 35 -6.94 3.06 0.64
CA SER A 35 -7.91 2.95 -0.46
C SER A 35 -7.95 4.25 -1.30
N ARG A 36 -7.99 5.42 -0.66
CA ARG A 36 -7.93 6.71 -1.37
C ARG A 36 -6.63 6.91 -2.14
N VAL A 37 -5.49 6.53 -1.56
CA VAL A 37 -4.17 6.59 -2.21
C VAL A 37 -4.12 5.65 -3.41
N ARG A 38 -4.65 4.43 -3.27
CA ARG A 38 -4.74 3.44 -4.35
C ARG A 38 -5.54 3.99 -5.53
N SER A 39 -6.70 4.58 -5.26
CA SER A 39 -7.52 5.19 -6.31
C SER A 39 -6.88 6.43 -6.92
N LYS A 40 -6.29 7.31 -6.09
CA LYS A 40 -5.71 8.59 -6.55
C LYS A 40 -4.42 8.42 -7.35
N LEU A 41 -3.60 7.43 -7.00
CA LEU A 41 -2.34 7.12 -7.69
C LEU A 41 -2.49 6.00 -8.72
N GLY A 42 -3.71 5.47 -8.89
CA GLY A 42 -3.97 4.36 -9.80
C GLY A 42 -3.08 3.15 -9.52
N LEU A 43 -2.87 2.77 -8.25
CA LEU A 43 -2.06 1.59 -7.88
C LEU A 43 -2.81 0.30 -8.21
N ARG A 44 -3.00 0.08 -9.51
CA ARG A 44 -3.68 -1.05 -10.11
C ARG A 44 -2.69 -1.83 -10.98
N PRO A 45 -2.91 -3.14 -11.16
CA PRO A 45 -2.05 -3.96 -12.02
C PRO A 45 -1.86 -3.37 -13.42
N GLU A 46 -2.90 -2.75 -13.98
CA GLU A 46 -2.88 -2.04 -15.27
C GLU A 46 -1.85 -0.89 -15.35
N ASN A 47 -1.45 -0.30 -14.23
CA ASN A 47 -0.44 0.75 -14.16
C ASN A 47 0.93 0.22 -13.68
N GLY A 48 1.11 -1.10 -13.63
CA GLY A 48 2.35 -1.74 -13.21
C GLY A 48 2.62 -1.65 -11.70
N PHE A 49 1.60 -1.35 -10.87
CA PHE A 49 1.75 -1.29 -9.41
C PHE A 49 0.59 -1.99 -8.70
N ARG A 50 0.92 -2.87 -7.75
CA ARG A 50 -0.06 -3.57 -6.91
C ARG A 50 0.19 -3.24 -5.45
N LEU A 51 -0.85 -2.83 -4.74
CA LEU A 51 -0.78 -2.66 -3.29
C LEU A 51 -1.44 -3.86 -2.61
N SER A 52 -0.61 -4.73 -2.05
CA SER A 52 -1.02 -5.98 -1.43
C SER A 52 -1.17 -5.80 0.09
N PRO A 53 -2.37 -5.98 0.66
CA PRO A 53 -2.55 -5.98 2.11
C PRO A 53 -2.01 -7.28 2.70
N THR A 54 -1.20 -7.18 3.75
CA THR A 54 -0.73 -8.34 4.53
C THR A 54 -1.46 -8.36 5.86
N TYR A 55 -2.28 -9.41 6.05
CA TYR A 55 -3.11 -9.59 7.24
C TYR A 55 -2.24 -9.54 8.51
N ASN A 56 -2.68 -8.79 9.53
CA ASN A 56 -1.96 -8.54 10.79
C ASN A 56 -0.59 -7.85 10.72
N TYR A 57 -0.11 -7.39 9.56
CA TYR A 57 1.17 -6.68 9.48
C TYR A 57 1.02 -5.26 8.90
N GLY A 58 0.49 -5.14 7.69
CA GLY A 58 0.43 -3.86 6.99
C GLY A 58 0.24 -4.00 5.49
N TYR A 59 1.02 -3.26 4.71
CA TYR A 59 0.87 -3.16 3.27
C TYR A 59 2.22 -3.25 2.57
N ARG A 60 2.22 -3.90 1.41
CA ARG A 60 3.38 -3.99 0.51
C ARG A 60 3.01 -3.38 -0.83
N LEU A 61 3.86 -2.47 -1.32
CA LEU A 61 3.75 -1.93 -2.67
C LEU A 61 4.66 -2.75 -3.59
N GLU A 62 4.07 -3.45 -4.54
CA GLU A 62 4.75 -4.26 -5.53
C GLU A 62 4.68 -3.56 -6.88
N LYS A 63 5.77 -3.63 -7.65
CA LYS A 63 5.75 -3.23 -9.05
C LYS A 63 5.46 -4.49 -9.86
N ILE A 64 4.34 -4.50 -10.56
CA ILE A 64 3.97 -5.54 -11.51
C ILE A 64 4.73 -5.23 -12.80
N THR A 65 5.62 -6.12 -13.20
CA THR A 65 6.21 -6.12 -14.54
C THR A 65 5.24 -6.82 -15.50
N ASP A 66 5.20 -6.40 -16.77
CA ASP A 66 4.32 -6.97 -17.81
C ASP A 66 4.26 -8.51 -17.83
N SER A 67 5.35 -9.17 -17.43
CA SER A 67 5.43 -10.64 -17.31
C SER A 67 4.46 -11.29 -16.30
N GLU A 68 3.87 -10.53 -15.37
CA GLU A 68 2.88 -11.04 -14.40
C GLU A 68 1.43 -10.71 -14.78
N ILE A 69 1.20 -9.87 -15.81
CA ILE A 69 -0.15 -9.51 -16.28
C ILE A 69 -0.81 -10.69 -17.00
N ASP A 70 0.00 -11.53 -17.66
CA ASP A 70 -0.47 -12.71 -18.41
C ASP A 70 -0.73 -13.95 -17.52
N ALA A 71 -0.33 -13.93 -16.23
CA ALA A 71 -0.43 -15.10 -15.35
C ALA A 71 -1.78 -15.23 -14.62
N ASP A 72 -2.65 -14.21 -14.71
CA ASP A 72 -3.95 -14.12 -14.02
C ASP A 72 -5.12 -13.89 -15.02
N ALA A 73 -4.87 -14.08 -16.32
CA ALA A 73 -5.85 -14.01 -17.42
C ALA A 73 -6.30 -15.41 -17.86
#